data_AF-A0A2P6MBX9-F1
#
_entry.id   AF-A0A2P6MBX9-F1
#
_cell.length_a   1.000
_cell.length_b   1.000
_cell.length_c   1.000
_cell.angle_alpha   90.00
_cell.angle_beta   90.00
_cell.angle_gamma   90.00
#
_symmetry.space_group_name_H-M   'P 1'
#
loop_
_entity.id
_entity.type
_entity.pdbx_description
1 polymer ?
#
loop_
_entity_poly.entity_id
_entity_poly.type
_entity_poly.pdbx_seq_one_letter_code
_entity_poly.pdbx_strand_id
1 'polypeptide(L)'
;MNHELGLSNLRIGQGVYIGPDVLLDLAGPLLIGDRSTISARCVLLTHHDPGASQGNSLAQHFPPSAGGCEVGMDCWIGAGAILLEGAELGAQSVVGAGALVRSKLPGGFVYAGSPARAIRRVGAKQVREP
;
A
#
# COMPACT_ATOMS: atom_id res chain seq x y z
N MET A 1 -18.19 -7.53 8.42
CA MET A 1 -18.37 -6.54 9.50
C MET A 1 -17.83 -5.17 9.08
N ASN A 2 -18.01 -4.75 7.80
CA ASN A 2 -17.33 -3.57 7.22
C ASN A 2 -18.28 -2.54 6.58
N HIS A 3 -19.61 -2.71 6.68
CA HIS A 3 -20.57 -1.83 5.99
C HIS A 3 -20.86 -0.52 6.75
N GLU A 4 -20.44 -0.40 8.02
CA GLU A 4 -20.83 0.71 8.90
C GLU A 4 -19.90 1.93 8.86
N LEU A 5 -18.64 1.76 8.42
CA LEU A 5 -17.65 2.85 8.48
C LEU A 5 -17.60 3.72 7.20
N GLY A 6 -18.13 3.23 6.09
CA GLY A 6 -18.09 3.96 4.81
C GLY A 6 -16.68 4.43 4.46
N LEU A 7 -16.53 5.72 4.16
CA LEU A 7 -15.25 6.34 3.81
C LEU A 7 -14.53 7.01 4.99
N SER A 8 -14.97 6.80 6.24
CA SER A 8 -14.43 7.50 7.41
C SER A 8 -12.93 7.25 7.64
N ASN A 9 -12.44 6.09 7.19
CA ASN A 9 -11.06 5.67 7.31
C ASN A 9 -10.19 6.11 6.12
N LEU A 10 -10.77 6.69 5.08
CA LEU A 10 -10.06 7.11 3.87
C LEU A 10 -9.66 8.59 3.97
N ARG A 11 -8.37 8.86 3.83
CA ARG A 11 -7.82 10.23 3.71
C ARG A 11 -7.01 10.33 2.43
N ILE A 12 -7.44 11.21 1.52
CA ILE A 12 -6.76 11.46 0.24
C ILE A 12 -6.30 12.91 0.20
N GLY A 13 -5.01 13.10 -0.07
CA GLY A 13 -4.37 14.39 -0.25
C GLY A 13 -4.76 15.09 -1.55
N GLN A 14 -4.25 16.31 -1.74
CA GLN A 14 -4.52 17.11 -2.93
C GLN A 14 -3.72 16.60 -4.14
N GLY A 15 -4.36 16.56 -5.31
CA GLY A 15 -3.71 16.18 -6.56
C GLY A 15 -3.35 14.69 -6.66
N VAL A 16 -4.00 13.82 -5.88
CA VAL A 16 -3.83 12.37 -5.99
C VAL A 16 -4.52 11.85 -7.25
N TYR A 17 -3.84 10.95 -7.97
CA TYR A 17 -4.43 10.17 -9.05
C TYR A 17 -4.65 8.73 -8.59
N ILE A 18 -5.86 8.20 -8.81
CA ILE A 18 -6.21 6.80 -8.58
C ILE A 18 -6.60 6.19 -9.93
N GLY A 19 -5.84 5.18 -10.36
CA GLY A 19 -6.06 4.48 -11.61
C GLY A 19 -7.28 3.54 -11.57
N PRO A 20 -7.63 2.95 -12.72
CA PRO A 20 -8.74 2.01 -12.80
C PRO A 20 -8.49 0.74 -11.99
N ASP A 21 -9.56 0.12 -11.51
CA ASP A 21 -9.57 -1.17 -10.81
C ASP A 21 -8.71 -1.22 -9.53
N VAL A 22 -8.50 -0.08 -8.85
CA VAL A 22 -7.82 -0.05 -7.55
C VAL A 22 -8.77 -0.53 -6.45
N LEU A 23 -8.32 -1.47 -5.62
CA LEU A 23 -9.03 -1.89 -4.42
C LEU A 23 -8.46 -1.14 -3.20
N LEU A 24 -9.34 -0.38 -2.53
CA LEU A 24 -9.06 0.27 -1.26
C LEU A 24 -9.86 -0.44 -0.17
N ASP A 25 -9.20 -1.26 0.63
CA ASP A 25 -9.77 -1.78 1.85
C ASP A 25 -9.67 -0.72 2.96
N LEU A 26 -10.75 -0.57 3.73
CA LEU A 26 -10.94 0.51 4.71
C LEU A 26 -11.37 -0.01 6.09
N ALA A 27 -11.16 -1.30 6.38
CA ALA A 27 -11.37 -1.82 7.73
C ALA A 27 -10.45 -1.14 8.77
N GLY A 28 -9.24 -0.74 8.36
CA GLY A 28 -8.34 0.16 9.09
C GLY A 28 -8.13 1.49 8.34
N PRO A 29 -7.35 2.43 8.92
CA PRO A 29 -7.09 3.73 8.30
C PRO A 29 -6.24 3.61 7.03
N LEU A 30 -6.61 4.36 6.00
CA LEU A 30 -5.85 4.48 4.76
C LEU A 30 -5.55 5.96 4.46
N LEU A 31 -4.27 6.30 4.46
CA LEU A 31 -3.79 7.64 4.11
C LEU A 31 -3.02 7.62 2.78
N ILE A 32 -3.41 8.51 1.87
CA ILE A 32 -2.69 8.77 0.61
C ILE A 32 -2.31 10.24 0.59
N GLY A 33 -1.01 10.54 0.66
CA GLY A 33 -0.45 11.88 0.68
C GLY A 33 -0.58 12.60 -0.66
N ASP A 34 -0.39 13.92 -0.63
CA ASP A 34 -0.54 14.81 -1.78
C ASP A 34 0.28 14.39 -3.00
N ARG A 35 -0.26 14.64 -4.20
CA ARG A 35 0.40 14.46 -5.50
C ARG A 35 0.90 13.03 -5.76
N SER A 36 0.40 12.06 -5.01
CA SER A 36 0.73 10.66 -5.19
C SER A 36 -0.13 10.02 -6.28
N THR A 37 0.43 9.03 -6.96
CA THR A 37 -0.22 8.25 -8.02
C THR A 37 -0.35 6.80 -7.58
N ILE A 38 -1.58 6.31 -7.51
CA ILE A 38 -1.88 4.89 -7.38
C ILE A 38 -2.24 4.36 -8.76
N SER A 39 -1.35 3.59 -9.38
CA SER A 39 -1.59 3.06 -10.74
C SER A 39 -2.69 2.01 -10.76
N ALA A 40 -3.11 1.62 -11.96
CA ALA A 40 -4.18 0.65 -12.15
C ALA A 40 -3.95 -0.67 -11.39
N ARG A 41 -5.04 -1.26 -10.90
CA ARG A 41 -5.06 -2.61 -10.28
C ARG A 41 -4.22 -2.76 -9.02
N CYS A 42 -3.83 -1.66 -8.38
CA CYS A 42 -3.21 -1.74 -7.07
C CYS A 42 -4.22 -2.19 -6.01
N VAL A 43 -3.72 -2.87 -4.98
CA VAL A 43 -4.52 -3.33 -3.85
C VAL A 43 -3.90 -2.78 -2.57
N LEU A 44 -4.66 -1.99 -1.82
CA LEU A 44 -4.24 -1.43 -0.54
C LEU A 44 -5.10 -2.08 0.55
N LEU A 45 -4.48 -2.98 1.32
CA LEU A 45 -5.10 -3.71 2.43
C LEU A 45 -4.73 -3.03 3.75
N THR A 46 -5.74 -2.83 4.59
CA THR A 46 -5.63 -2.18 5.90
C THR A 46 -5.89 -3.14 7.05
N HIS A 47 -6.38 -4.35 6.76
CA HIS A 47 -6.60 -5.41 7.73
C HIS A 47 -6.20 -6.79 7.17
N HIS A 48 -6.03 -7.73 8.08
CA HIS A 48 -6.10 -9.15 7.79
C HIS A 48 -7.05 -9.83 8.77
N ASP A 49 -7.85 -10.75 8.27
CA ASP A 49 -8.68 -11.64 9.07
C ASP A 49 -8.73 -12.99 8.34
N PRO A 50 -8.19 -14.08 8.92
CA PRO A 50 -8.30 -15.39 8.30
C PRO A 50 -9.74 -15.95 8.33
N GLY A 51 -10.72 -15.25 8.89
CA GLY A 51 -12.11 -15.68 9.05
C GLY A 51 -12.41 -16.09 10.50
N ALA A 52 -11.99 -15.28 11.46
CA ALA A 52 -12.18 -15.56 12.89
C ALA A 52 -13.66 -15.71 13.23
N SER A 53 -14.52 -14.84 12.69
CA SER A 53 -15.98 -14.91 12.90
C SER A 53 -16.66 -16.11 12.21
N GLN A 54 -15.94 -16.79 11.32
CA GLN A 54 -16.39 -18.01 10.62
C GLN A 54 -15.86 -19.28 11.29
N GLY A 55 -15.17 -19.16 12.43
CA GLY A 55 -14.58 -20.28 13.14
C GLY A 55 -13.30 -20.83 12.49
N ASN A 56 -12.58 -20.03 11.69
CA ASN A 56 -11.29 -20.45 11.15
C ASN A 56 -10.29 -20.66 12.30
N SER A 57 -9.81 -21.90 12.48
CA SER A 57 -8.86 -22.25 13.54
C SER A 57 -7.52 -21.51 13.43
N LEU A 58 -7.12 -21.05 12.24
CA LEU A 58 -5.92 -20.23 12.08
C LEU A 58 -6.02 -18.88 12.81
N ALA A 59 -7.23 -18.38 13.09
CA ALA A 59 -7.43 -17.14 13.84
C ALA A 59 -6.80 -17.18 15.25
N GLN A 60 -6.57 -18.38 15.81
CA GLN A 60 -5.88 -18.53 17.11
C GLN A 60 -4.38 -18.17 17.02
N HIS A 61 -3.80 -18.25 15.82
CA HIS A 61 -2.39 -17.93 15.55
C HIS A 61 -2.21 -16.62 14.79
N PHE A 62 -3.23 -16.24 14.02
CA PHE A 62 -3.31 -15.02 13.21
C PHE A 62 -4.59 -14.27 13.56
N PRO A 63 -4.64 -13.64 14.75
CA PRO A 63 -5.84 -12.91 15.17
C PRO A 63 -6.12 -11.76 14.18
N PRO A 64 -7.39 -11.42 13.93
CA PRO A 64 -7.72 -10.30 13.07
C PRO A 64 -7.08 -9.00 13.56
N SER A 65 -6.56 -8.19 12.64
CA SER A 65 -6.05 -6.86 12.97
C SER A 65 -6.33 -5.87 11.84
N ALA A 66 -6.33 -4.58 12.19
CA ALA A 66 -6.60 -3.47 11.28
C ALA A 66 -5.63 -2.30 11.54
N GLY A 67 -4.36 -2.51 11.22
CA GLY A 67 -3.26 -1.56 11.40
C GLY A 67 -3.18 -0.43 10.37
N GLY A 68 -3.95 -0.52 9.28
CA GLY A 68 -3.99 0.53 8.26
C GLY A 68 -2.86 0.48 7.23
N CYS A 69 -2.81 1.50 6.38
CA CYS A 69 -1.78 1.67 5.35
C CYS A 69 -1.54 3.17 5.10
N GLU A 70 -0.29 3.56 4.90
CA GLU A 70 0.10 4.95 4.64
C GLU A 70 0.98 5.06 3.40
N VAL A 71 0.60 5.94 2.49
CA VAL A 71 1.38 6.38 1.34
C VAL A 71 1.73 7.85 1.54
N GLY A 72 3.02 8.17 1.64
CA GLY A 72 3.49 9.55 1.74
C GLY A 72 3.20 10.40 0.50
N MET A 73 3.56 11.68 0.55
CA MET A 73 3.40 12.61 -0.58
C MET A 73 4.39 12.32 -1.72
N ASP A 74 4.03 12.73 -2.94
CA ASP A 74 4.85 12.59 -4.16
C ASP A 74 5.30 11.15 -4.43
N CYS A 75 4.48 10.16 -4.07
CA CYS A 75 4.76 8.75 -4.29
C CYS A 75 4.17 8.26 -5.62
N TRP A 76 4.84 7.30 -6.27
CA TRP A 76 4.31 6.62 -7.44
C TRP A 76 4.26 5.11 -7.20
N ILE A 77 3.04 4.58 -7.11
CA ILE A 77 2.78 3.16 -6.93
C ILE A 77 2.49 2.55 -8.30
N GLY A 78 3.39 1.69 -8.77
CA GLY A 78 3.31 1.02 -10.06
C GLY A 78 2.15 0.03 -10.13
N ALA A 79 1.67 -0.24 -11.36
CA ALA A 79 0.46 -1.03 -11.58
C ALA A 79 0.53 -2.42 -10.94
N GLY A 80 -0.60 -2.86 -10.36
CA GLY A 80 -0.70 -4.18 -9.74
C GLY A 80 0.11 -4.36 -8.44
N ALA A 81 0.69 -3.30 -7.87
CA ALA A 81 1.36 -3.41 -6.59
C ALA A 81 0.36 -3.65 -5.45
N ILE A 82 0.79 -4.40 -4.45
CA ILE A 82 -0.01 -4.75 -3.26
C ILE A 82 0.66 -4.13 -2.04
N LEU A 83 -0.07 -3.30 -1.31
CA LEU A 83 0.33 -2.76 -0.01
C LEU A 83 -0.50 -3.50 1.04
N LEU A 84 0.18 -4.25 1.91
CA LEU A 84 -0.46 -4.96 3.02
C LEU A 84 -0.69 -4.04 4.22
N GLU A 85 -1.48 -4.52 5.16
CA GLU A 85 -1.62 -3.88 6.47
C GLU A 85 -0.25 -3.60 7.10
N GLY A 86 -0.11 -2.39 7.68
CA GLY A 86 1.14 -1.91 8.27
C GLY A 86 2.16 -1.42 7.25
N ALA A 87 1.81 -1.38 5.96
CA ALA A 87 2.65 -0.71 4.96
C ALA A 87 2.66 0.80 5.20
N GLU A 88 3.87 1.34 5.43
CA GLU A 88 4.13 2.77 5.52
C GLU A 88 5.18 3.13 4.46
N LEU A 89 4.79 3.89 3.44
CA LEU A 89 5.70 4.34 2.39
C LEU A 89 6.08 5.80 2.60
N GLY A 90 7.36 6.06 2.86
CA GLY A 90 7.86 7.43 3.01
C GLY A 90 7.72 8.25 1.72
N ALA A 91 7.69 9.58 1.86
CA ALA A 91 7.51 10.52 0.75
C ALA A 91 8.55 10.33 -0.38
N GLN A 92 8.17 10.73 -1.59
CA GLN A 92 9.04 10.67 -2.78
C GLN A 92 9.53 9.25 -3.11
N SER A 93 8.72 8.23 -2.83
CA SER A 93 9.06 6.83 -3.14
C SER A 93 8.40 6.36 -4.43
N VAL A 94 9.07 5.44 -5.12
CA VAL A 94 8.51 4.71 -6.26
C VAL A 94 8.41 3.24 -5.90
N VAL A 95 7.24 2.64 -6.12
CA VAL A 95 7.03 1.20 -5.98
C VAL A 95 6.85 0.63 -7.39
N GLY A 96 7.68 -0.35 -7.77
CA GLY A 96 7.60 -1.01 -9.06
C GLY A 96 6.30 -1.77 -9.25
N ALA A 97 5.91 -2.01 -10.50
CA ALA A 97 4.73 -2.80 -10.83
C ALA A 97 4.80 -4.20 -10.20
N GLY A 98 3.67 -4.69 -9.69
CA GLY A 98 3.56 -6.02 -9.07
C GLY A 98 4.33 -6.20 -7.75
N ALA A 99 4.91 -5.14 -7.16
CA ALA A 99 5.65 -5.26 -5.91
C ALA A 99 4.72 -5.48 -4.70
N LEU A 100 5.22 -6.19 -3.68
CA LEU A 100 4.50 -6.44 -2.42
C LEU A 100 5.15 -5.65 -1.28
N VAL A 101 4.47 -4.61 -0.80
CA VAL A 101 4.90 -3.81 0.35
C VAL A 101 4.23 -4.34 1.61
N ARG A 102 5.03 -4.70 2.62
CA ARG A 102 4.55 -5.34 3.86
C ARG A 102 5.19 -4.77 5.15
N SER A 103 5.82 -3.61 5.04
CA SER A 103 6.58 -3.00 6.11
C SER A 103 6.74 -1.51 5.86
N LYS A 104 7.28 -0.79 6.85
CA LYS A 104 7.78 0.56 6.68
C LYS A 104 8.93 0.61 5.68
N LEU A 105 8.81 1.47 4.68
CA LEU A 105 9.78 1.71 3.62
C LEU A 105 10.18 3.20 3.65
N PRO A 106 11.47 3.53 3.85
CA PRO A 106 11.95 4.91 3.84
C PRO A 106 11.62 5.69 2.56
N GLY A 107 11.47 7.01 2.68
CA GLY A 107 11.24 7.90 1.54
C GLY A 107 12.44 8.02 0.60
N GLY A 108 12.21 8.42 -0.66
CA GLY A 108 13.27 8.77 -1.61
C GLY A 108 13.94 7.59 -2.31
N PHE A 109 13.33 6.40 -2.28
CA PHE A 109 13.84 5.19 -2.94
C PHE A 109 12.88 4.64 -3.98
N VAL A 110 13.45 3.85 -4.90
CA VAL A 110 12.69 2.95 -5.77
C VAL A 110 12.71 1.56 -5.14
N TYR A 111 11.54 1.00 -4.94
CA TYR A 111 11.29 -0.32 -4.37
C TYR A 111 10.76 -1.26 -5.45
N ALA A 112 11.20 -2.52 -5.45
CA ALA A 112 10.66 -3.55 -6.35
C ALA A 112 10.72 -4.94 -5.70
N GLY A 113 9.95 -5.87 -6.26
CA GLY A 113 9.92 -7.29 -5.85
C GLY A 113 8.83 -7.64 -4.83
N SER A 114 8.74 -8.93 -4.52
CA SER A 114 7.84 -9.49 -3.52
C SER A 114 8.64 -10.39 -2.57
N PRO A 115 8.94 -9.95 -1.33
CA PRO A 115 8.63 -8.64 -0.77
C PRO A 115 9.50 -7.51 -1.35
N ALA A 116 8.96 -6.29 -1.36
CA ALA A 116 9.61 -5.13 -1.95
C ALA A 116 10.91 -4.76 -1.22
N ARG A 117 11.96 -4.43 -1.98
CA ARG A 117 13.28 -4.00 -1.48
C ARG A 117 13.75 -2.77 -2.24
N ALA A 118 14.51 -1.91 -1.57
CA ALA A 118 15.12 -0.75 -2.21
C ALA A 118 16.13 -1.23 -3.25
N ILE A 119 15.96 -0.79 -4.50
CA ILE A 119 16.88 -1.11 -5.60
C ILE A 119 17.78 0.07 -5.96
N ARG A 120 17.35 1.30 -5.68
CA ARG A 120 18.12 2.54 -5.84
C ARG A 120 17.44 3.73 -5.18
N ARG A 121 18.15 4.86 -5.07
CA ARG A 121 17.57 6.17 -4.73
C ARG A 121 16.81 6.77 -5.92
N VAL A 122 15.77 7.55 -5.64
CA VAL A 122 15.14 8.42 -6.64
C VAL A 122 16.14 9.49 -7.09
N GLY A 123 16.17 9.79 -8.38
CA GLY A 123 17.14 10.73 -8.99
C GLY A 123 18.54 10.14 -9.26
N ALA A 124 18.90 8.96 -8.74
CA ALA A 124 20.11 8.27 -9.17
C ALA A 124 19.98 7.85 -10.64
N LYS A 125 20.99 8.14 -11.47
CA LYS A 125 21.01 7.78 -12.89
C LYS A 125 20.74 6.28 -13.06
N GLN A 126 19.79 5.93 -13.93
CA GLN A 126 19.62 4.54 -14.36
C GLN A 126 20.87 4.13 -15.15
N VAL A 127 21.61 3.14 -14.65
CA VAL A 127 22.48 2.36 -15.51
C VAL A 127 21.53 1.52 -16.36
N ARG A 128 21.41 1.86 -17.64
CA ARG A 128 20.70 1.01 -18.59
C ARG A 128 21.57 -0.23 -18.77
N GLU A 129 21.05 -1.40 -18.40
CA GLU A 129 21.63 -2.64 -18.88
C GLU A 129 21.41 -2.69 -20.41
N PRO A 130 22.40 -3.19 -21.17
CA PRO A 130 22.38 -3.18 -22.64
C PRO A 130 21.24 -4.00 -23.23
#